data_AF-A0A1M5X6B3-F1
#
_entry.id   AF-A0A1M5X6B3-F1
#
_cell.length_a   1.000
_cell.length_b   1.000
_cell.length_c   1.000
_cell.angle_alpha   90.00
_cell.angle_beta   90.00
_cell.angle_gamma   90.00
#
_symmetry.space_group_name_H-M   'P 1'
#
loop_
_entity.id
_entity.type
_entity.pdbx_description
1 polymer ?
#
loop_
_entity_poly.entity_id
_entity_poly.type
_entity_poly.pdbx_seq_one_letter_code
_entity_poly.pdbx_strand_id
1 'polypeptide(L)'
;MIIRQLKQEQYECFHNYLRHNAHAEPLDASYTMCVTVNDREYAVKLQPERHCKMAVLQAFRIDRGEAGPHFELITQGNLLSSFLEILIDQGADQPLGTVGL
;
A
#
# COMPACT_ATOMS: atom_id res chain seq x y z
N MET A 1 -2.43 12.04 5.30
CA MET A 1 -1.50 11.86 4.16
C MET A 1 -0.07 12.08 4.60
N ILE A 2 0.84 11.20 4.19
CA ILE A 2 2.29 11.41 4.27
C ILE A 2 2.90 11.25 2.87
N ILE A 3 4.08 11.83 2.65
CA ILE A 3 4.86 11.61 1.41
C ILE A 3 6.28 11.25 1.82
N ARG A 4 6.79 10.12 1.32
CA ARG A 4 8.14 9.64 1.61
C ARG A 4 8.97 9.59 0.34
N GLN A 5 10.21 10.05 0.43
CA GLN A 5 11.22 9.83 -0.59
C GLN A 5 11.80 8.42 -0.42
N LEU A 6 11.74 7.61 -1.45
CA LEU A 6 12.40 6.29 -1.48
C LEU A 6 13.68 6.37 -2.29
N LYS A 7 14.59 5.41 -2.06
CA LYS A 7 15.72 5.18 -2.97
C LYS A 7 15.18 4.65 -4.30
N GLN A 8 15.86 4.93 -5.41
CA GLN A 8 15.37 4.59 -6.75
C GLN A 8 15.04 3.09 -6.90
N GLU A 9 15.97 2.21 -6.54
CA GLU A 9 15.77 0.75 -6.62
C GLU A 9 14.59 0.27 -5.77
N GLN A 10 14.48 0.77 -4.54
CA GLN A 10 13.36 0.45 -3.65
C GLN A 10 12.02 0.97 -4.21
N TYR A 11 12.02 2.15 -4.81
CA TYR A 11 10.84 2.71 -5.47
C TYR A 11 10.40 1.86 -6.66
N GLU A 12 11.33 1.47 -7.53
CA GLU A 12 11.04 0.65 -8.71
C GLU A 12 10.51 -0.73 -8.32
N CYS A 13 11.15 -1.40 -7.34
CA CYS A 13 10.68 -2.68 -6.82
C CYS A 13 9.28 -2.54 -6.20
N PHE A 14 9.09 -1.57 -5.31
CA PHE A 14 7.82 -1.38 -4.62
C PHE A 14 6.69 -0.94 -5.55
N HIS A 15 6.97 -0.09 -6.54
CA HIS A 15 5.97 0.31 -7.53
C HIS A 15 5.56 -0.87 -8.43
N ASN A 16 6.51 -1.72 -8.83
CA ASN A 16 6.19 -2.95 -9.53
C ASN A 16 5.36 -3.90 -8.65
N TYR A 17 5.70 -4.04 -7.38
CA TYR A 17 4.91 -4.80 -6.42
C TYR A 17 3.46 -4.28 -6.35
N LEU A 18 3.24 -2.97 -6.24
CA LEU A 18 1.89 -2.38 -6.23
C LEU A 18 1.13 -2.68 -7.53
N ARG A 19 1.78 -2.58 -8.70
CA ARG A 19 1.11 -2.85 -9.98
C ARG A 19 0.55 -4.26 -10.11
N HIS A 20 1.17 -5.24 -9.46
CA HIS A 20 0.76 -6.64 -9.56
C HIS A 20 -0.20 -7.07 -8.46
N ASN A 21 -0.11 -6.44 -7.28
CA ASN A 21 -0.80 -6.92 -6.08
C ASN A 21 -1.89 -5.98 -5.57
N ALA A 22 -1.91 -4.71 -5.98
CA ALA A 22 -2.86 -3.72 -5.51
C ALA A 22 -4.05 -3.55 -6.48
N HIS A 23 -5.18 -3.11 -5.93
CA HIS A 23 -6.32 -2.70 -6.72
C HIS A 23 -6.13 -1.28 -7.27
N ALA A 24 -6.39 -1.08 -8.55
CA ALA A 24 -6.42 0.23 -9.18
C ALA A 24 -7.82 0.49 -9.76
N GLU A 25 -8.40 1.64 -9.45
CA GLU A 25 -9.70 2.05 -9.98
C GLU A 25 -9.51 2.87 -11.28
N PRO A 26 -10.44 2.77 -12.25
CA PRO A 26 -10.43 3.65 -13.41
C PRO A 26 -10.41 5.12 -12.98
N LEU A 27 -9.55 5.92 -13.64
CA LEU A 27 -9.38 7.36 -13.37
C LEU A 27 -8.80 7.70 -11.99
N ASP A 28 -8.29 6.71 -11.24
CA ASP A 28 -7.53 6.93 -10.02
C ASP A 28 -6.03 6.66 -10.28
N ALA A 29 -5.18 7.62 -9.93
CA ALA A 29 -3.72 7.47 -10.03
C ALA A 29 -3.13 6.70 -8.83
N SER A 30 -3.96 6.34 -7.87
CA SER A 30 -3.58 5.64 -6.67
C SER A 30 -3.98 4.15 -6.71
N TYR A 31 -3.31 3.39 -5.86
CA TYR A 31 -3.50 1.98 -5.63
C TYR A 31 -4.11 1.77 -4.25
N THR A 32 -4.99 0.79 -4.11
CA THR A 32 -5.47 0.29 -2.81
C THR A 32 -4.87 -1.07 -2.55
N MET A 33 -4.07 -1.17 -1.49
CA MET A 33 -3.41 -2.41 -1.09
C MET A 33 -4.06 -2.96 0.18
N CYS A 34 -4.45 -4.24 0.16
CA CYS A 34 -4.96 -4.91 1.35
C CYS A 34 -3.79 -5.51 2.15
N VAL A 35 -3.73 -5.23 3.45
CA VAL A 35 -2.68 -5.70 4.36
C VAL A 35 -3.34 -6.29 5.61
N THR A 36 -2.83 -7.42 6.08
CA THR A 36 -3.21 -7.98 7.38
C THR A 36 -2.08 -7.76 8.38
N VAL A 37 -2.38 -7.13 9.51
CA VAL A 37 -1.44 -6.90 10.61
C VAL A 37 -2.10 -7.33 11.92
N ASN A 38 -1.50 -8.30 12.62
CA ASN A 38 -2.02 -8.85 13.89
C ASN A 38 -3.52 -9.20 13.79
N ASP A 39 -3.87 -10.02 12.78
CA ASP A 39 -5.22 -10.50 12.50
C ASP A 39 -6.26 -9.41 12.16
N ARG A 40 -5.82 -8.18 11.92
CA ARG A 40 -6.66 -7.06 11.47
C ARG A 40 -6.38 -6.74 10.01
N GLU A 41 -7.44 -6.60 9.22
CA GLU A 41 -7.35 -6.25 7.81
C GLU A 41 -7.36 -4.73 7.64
N TYR A 42 -6.54 -4.25 6.72
CA TYR A 42 -6.45 -2.85 6.36
C TYR A 42 -6.45 -2.69 4.84
N ALA A 43 -7.13 -1.65 4.34
CA ALA A 43 -6.97 -1.18 2.97
C ALA A 43 -6.19 0.13 2.98
N VAL A 44 -5.01 0.16 2.37
CA VAL A 44 -4.10 1.31 2.36
C VAL A 44 -4.06 1.93 0.97
N LYS A 45 -4.37 3.23 0.88
CA LYS A 45 -4.38 3.97 -0.38
C LYS A 45 -3.06 4.69 -0.62
N LEU A 46 -2.37 4.33 -1.71
CA LEU A 46 -1.00 4.71 -2.03
C LEU A 46 -0.93 5.35 -3.41
N GLN A 47 -0.13 6.38 -3.58
CA GLN A 47 0.05 7.04 -4.87
C GLN A 47 1.55 7.17 -5.18
N PRO A 48 2.05 6.47 -6.20
CA PRO A 48 3.39 6.71 -6.73
C PRO A 48 3.47 8.11 -7.31
N GLU A 49 4.53 8.82 -6.96
CA GLU A 49 4.75 10.22 -7.31
C GLU A 49 6.06 10.40 -8.07
N ARG A 50 6.19 11.56 -8.73
CA ARG A 50 7.45 11.93 -9.39
C ARG A 50 8.62 11.95 -8.41
N HIS A 51 9.83 11.71 -8.95
CA HIS A 51 11.09 11.70 -8.20
C HIS A 51 11.17 10.60 -7.13
N CYS A 52 10.66 9.40 -7.40
CA CYS A 52 10.70 8.25 -6.48
C CYS A 52 10.01 8.52 -5.12
N LYS A 53 8.95 9.33 -5.14
CA LYS A 53 8.16 9.63 -3.95
C LYS A 53 6.97 8.68 -3.89
N MET A 54 6.59 8.30 -2.68
CA MET A 54 5.38 7.54 -2.43
C MET A 54 4.50 8.31 -1.46
N ALA A 55 3.28 8.64 -1.88
CA ALA A 55 2.29 9.22 -1.00
C ALA A 55 1.42 8.10 -0.39
N VAL A 56 1.20 8.16 0.92
CA VAL A 56 0.20 7.34 1.60
C VAL A 56 -0.95 8.29 1.94
N LEU A 57 -2.07 8.12 1.26
CA LEU A 57 -3.18 9.07 1.35
C LEU A 57 -3.95 8.86 2.65
N GLN A 58 -4.39 7.62 2.87
CA GLN A 58 -5.20 7.16 4.00
C GLN A 58 -5.16 5.63 4.08
N ALA A 59 -5.68 5.09 5.18
CA ALA A 59 -6.00 3.67 5.30
C ALA A 59 -7.37 3.47 5.92
N PHE A 60 -7.99 2.32 5.71
CA PHE A 60 -9.15 1.86 6.45
C PHE A 60 -8.79 0.62 7.24
N ARG A 61 -9.14 0.55 8.52
CA ARG A 61 -9.25 -0.75 9.20
C ARG A 61 -10.60 -1.36 8.83
N ILE A 62 -10.59 -2.64 8.49
CA ILE A 62 -11.77 -3.40 8.08
C ILE A 62 -12.03 -4.45 9.15
N ASP A 63 -13.09 -4.24 9.93
CA ASP A 63 -13.57 -5.18 10.93
C ASP A 63 -14.79 -5.93 10.35
N ARG A 64 -14.65 -7.22 10.04
CA ARG A 64 -15.72 -8.04 9.44
C ARG A 64 -16.52 -8.74 10.54
N GLY A 65 -17.70 -8.20 10.86
CA GLY A 65 -18.64 -8.79 11.82
C GLY A 65 -19.89 -9.37 11.15
N GLU A 66 -20.75 -10.00 11.94
CA GLU A 66 -22.03 -10.58 11.47
C GLU A 66 -22.98 -9.54 10.87
N ALA A 67 -22.89 -8.28 11.31
CA ALA A 67 -23.69 -7.16 10.80
C ALA A 67 -23.13 -6.52 9.51
N GLY A 68 -22.05 -7.09 8.95
CA GLY A 68 -21.33 -6.54 7.80
C GLY A 68 -19.99 -5.87 8.18
N PRO A 69 -19.24 -5.37 7.19
CA PRO A 69 -17.95 -4.75 7.42
C PRO A 69 -18.09 -3.37 8.06
N HIS A 70 -17.34 -3.13 9.13
CA HIS A 70 -17.13 -1.81 9.71
C HIS A 70 -15.79 -1.24 9.24
N PHE A 71 -15.78 0.04 8.89
CA PHE A 71 -14.61 0.74 8.37
C PHE A 71 -14.20 1.88 9.30
N GLU A 72 -12.97 1.85 9.80
CA GLU A 72 -12.37 2.96 10.55
C GLU A 72 -11.34 3.67 9.67
N LEU A 73 -11.57 4.95 9.37
CA LEU A 73 -10.64 5.78 8.61
C LEU A 73 -9.41 6.15 9.45
N ILE A 74 -8.23 5.88 8.89
CA ILE A 74 -6.93 6.21 9.47
C ILE A 74 -6.25 7.24 8.58
N THR A 75 -5.93 8.40 9.17
CA THR A 75 -5.20 9.50 8.51
C THR A 75 -3.97 9.94 9.31
N GLN A 76 -3.73 9.33 10.48
CA GLN A 76 -2.65 9.64 11.40
C GLN A 76 -1.29 9.27 10.78
N GLY A 77 -0.39 10.25 10.68
CA GLY A 77 0.84 10.11 9.90
C GLY A 77 1.79 9.00 10.38
N ASN A 78 1.85 8.73 11.68
CA ASN A 78 2.65 7.64 12.25
C ASN A 78 2.16 6.26 11.81
N LEU A 79 0.84 6.04 11.78
CA LEU A 79 0.25 4.80 11.29
C LEU A 79 0.44 4.66 9.78
N LEU A 80 0.20 5.73 9.01
CA LEU A 80 0.43 5.73 7.57
C LEU A 80 1.89 5.44 7.21
N SER A 81 2.84 6.00 7.97
CA SER A 81 4.26 5.67 7.82
C SER A 81 4.54 4.20 8.13
N SER A 82 3.91 3.65 9.17
CA SER A 82 4.10 2.24 9.54
C SER A 82 3.58 1.28 8.47
N PHE A 83 2.41 1.56 7.89
CA PHE A 83 1.88 0.79 6.77
C PHE A 83 2.82 0.82 5.55
N LEU A 84 3.42 1.97 5.26
CA LEU A 84 4.36 2.08 4.16
C LEU A 84 5.61 1.24 4.38
N GLU A 85 6.19 1.22 5.59
CA GLU A 85 7.36 0.36 5.86
C GLU A 85 7.01 -1.12 5.69
N ILE A 86 5.87 -1.57 6.23
CA ILE A 86 5.43 -2.97 6.12
C ILE A 86 5.25 -3.36 4.65
N LEU A 87 4.63 -2.49 3.86
CA LEU A 87 4.40 -2.75 2.44
C LEU A 87 5.67 -2.75 1.60
N ILE A 88 6.63 -1.88 1.94
CA ILE A 88 7.95 -1.87 1.29
C ILE A 88 8.69 -3.16 1.60
N ASP A 89 8.64 -3.63 2.85
CA ASP A 89 9.27 -4.89 3.29
C ASP A 89 8.66 -6.09 2.54
N GLN A 90 7.32 -6.18 2.49
CA GLN A 90 6.61 -7.20 1.70
C GLN A 90 6.93 -7.16 0.20
N GLY A 91 7.14 -5.96 -0.34
CA GLY A 91 7.52 -5.78 -1.75
C GLY A 91 8.99 -6.08 -2.04
N ALA A 92 9.87 -6.05 -1.04
CA ALA A 92 11.28 -6.37 -1.18
C ALA A 92 11.52 -7.89 -1.34
N ASP A 93 10.63 -8.72 -0.79
CA ASP A 93 10.67 -10.18 -0.89
C ASP A 93 10.18 -10.73 -2.25
N GLN A 94 9.69 -9.89 -3.17
CA GLN A 94 9.30 -10.32 -4.51
C GLN A 94 10.47 -10.10 -5.50
N PRO A 95 11.17 -11.17 -5.96
CA PRO A 95 12.25 -11.02 -6.92
C PRO A 95 11.72 -10.48 -8.26
N LEU A 96 12.49 -9.57 -8.88
CA LEU A 96 12.29 -9.07 -10.24
C LEU A 96 12.50 -10.22 -11.26
N GLY A 97 11.55 -11.15 -11.36
CA GLY A 97 11.75 -12.32 -12.21
C GLY A 97 10.73 -13.43 -12.04
N THR A 98 9.48 -13.21 -12.47
CA THR A 98 8.68 -14.29 -13.03
C THR A 98 7.81 -13.73 -14.15
N VAL A 99 8.44 -13.38 -15.27
CA VAL A 99 7.75 -13.35 -16.55
C VAL A 99 7.53 -14.81 -16.91
N GLY A 100 6.28 -15.26 -16.86
CA GLY A 100 5.89 -16.62 -17.24
C GLY A 100 6.38 -16.95 -18.65
N LEU A 101 6.94 -18.15 -18.78
CA LEU A 101 7.11 -18.86 -20.05
C LEU A 101 5.76 -19.33 -20.58
#